data_AF-A0A0C9TX57-F1
#
_entry.id   AF-A0A0C9TX57-F1
#
_cell.length_a   1.000
_cell.length_b   1.000
_cell.length_c   1.000
_cell.angle_alpha   90.00
_cell.angle_beta   90.00
_cell.angle_gamma   90.00
#
_symmetry.space_group_name_H-M   'P 1'
#
loop_
_entity.id
_entity.type
_entity.pdbx_description
1 polymer ?
#
loop_
_entity_poly.entity_id
_entity_poly.type
_entity_poly.pdbx_seq_one_letter_code
_entity_poly.pdbx_strand_id
1 'polypeptide(L)'
;SSSEDDELAHVRDLLRPPQIPGVVDWGIPAASTAACDPTIEAKVEQFLALKRDSANPKHFNDSLMSNRSFRNPHLYAKLVEFVDVDERTTNFPTGIWDPNDVEPEWFAERIAELQKARSEQASAAQSKRSQIAFTPSKAVPPPPTRPSQDRGGDRRNGRFHPYAKGR
;
A
#
# COMPACT_ATOMS: atom_id res chain seq x y z
N SER A 1 17.15 22.31 12.51
CA SER A 1 15.97 22.18 13.37
C SER A 1 14.77 22.93 12.80
N SER A 2 14.86 24.23 12.46
CA SER A 2 13.68 24.98 11.94
C SER A 2 13.06 24.39 10.67
N SER A 3 13.88 23.88 9.74
CA SER A 3 13.41 23.38 8.44
C SER A 3 12.47 22.17 8.53
N GLU A 4 12.71 21.24 9.46
CA GLU A 4 11.89 20.02 9.58
C GLU A 4 10.52 20.32 10.18
N ASP A 5 10.46 21.22 11.16
CA ASP A 5 9.19 21.65 11.76
C ASP A 5 8.35 22.46 10.77
N ASP A 6 9.01 23.30 9.95
CA ASP A 6 8.37 24.07 8.87
C ASP A 6 7.82 23.14 7.77
N GLU A 7 8.58 22.09 7.38
CA GLU A 7 8.13 21.06 6.44
C GLU A 7 6.92 20.28 6.99
N LEU A 8 6.95 19.87 8.27
CA LEU A 8 5.85 19.16 8.90
C LEU A 8 4.59 20.01 9.01
N ALA A 9 4.71 21.31 9.29
CA ALA A 9 3.58 22.23 9.29
C ALA A 9 2.96 22.33 7.89
N HIS A 10 3.80 22.45 6.86
CA HIS A 10 3.35 22.52 5.48
C HIS A 10 2.62 21.22 5.04
N VAL A 11 3.15 20.05 5.39
CA VAL A 11 2.51 18.76 5.11
C VAL A 11 1.16 18.63 5.82
N ARG A 12 1.07 19.06 7.09
CA ARG A 12 -0.20 19.04 7.85
C ARG A 12 -1.25 19.93 7.21
N ASP A 13 -0.85 21.10 6.72
CA ASP A 13 -1.76 22.01 6.04
C ASP A 13 -2.21 21.48 4.67
N LEU A 14 -1.32 20.82 3.92
CA LEU A 14 -1.66 20.16 2.66
C LEU A 14 -2.59 18.97 2.82
N LEU A 15 -2.44 18.19 3.90
CA LEU A 15 -3.26 17.00 4.17
C LEU A 15 -4.57 17.33 4.89
N ARG A 16 -4.81 18.61 5.19
CA ARG A 16 -6.05 19.05 5.84
C ARG A 16 -7.21 18.89 4.86
N PRO A 17 -8.30 18.20 5.24
CA PRO A 17 -9.46 18.06 4.38
C PRO A 17 -10.07 19.43 4.04
N PRO A 18 -10.72 19.59 2.88
CA PRO A 18 -11.37 20.83 2.50
C PRO A 18 -12.48 21.19 3.49
N GLN A 19 -12.69 22.49 3.69
CA GLN A 19 -13.77 22.97 4.55
C GLN A 19 -15.13 22.69 3.90
N ILE A 20 -16.09 22.23 4.69
CA ILE A 20 -17.45 22.00 4.23
C ILE A 20 -18.22 23.33 4.29
N PRO A 21 -18.82 23.82 3.18
CA PRO A 21 -19.53 25.10 3.18
C PRO A 21 -20.62 25.15 4.27
N GLY A 22 -20.55 26.18 5.13
CA GLY A 22 -21.51 26.38 6.22
C GLY A 22 -21.32 25.49 7.45
N VAL A 23 -20.29 24.64 7.48
CA VAL A 23 -20.00 23.75 8.61
C VAL A 23 -18.65 24.12 9.23
N VAL A 24 -18.68 24.55 10.48
CA VAL A 24 -17.47 24.85 11.26
C VAL A 24 -16.81 23.55 11.69
N ASP A 25 -15.48 23.47 11.57
CA ASP A 25 -14.65 22.37 12.06
C ASP A 25 -15.17 20.96 11.66
N TRP A 26 -15.60 20.81 10.40
CA TRP A 26 -16.18 19.58 9.86
C TRP A 26 -17.37 19.01 10.66
N GLY A 27 -18.01 19.82 11.50
CA GLY A 27 -19.12 19.41 12.35
C GLY A 27 -18.66 18.62 13.58
N ILE A 28 -17.35 18.62 13.87
CA ILE A 28 -16.79 18.01 15.06
C ILE A 28 -17.24 18.84 16.28
N PRO A 29 -17.95 18.25 17.25
CA PRO A 29 -18.35 18.99 18.44
C PRO A 29 -17.12 19.34 19.29
N ALA A 30 -17.22 20.44 20.03
CA ALA A 30 -16.19 20.79 21.01
C ALA A 30 -15.97 19.65 22.01
N ALA A 31 -14.75 19.52 22.52
CA ALA A 31 -14.39 18.50 23.49
C ALA A 31 -15.37 18.53 24.68
N SER A 32 -15.94 17.37 25.01
CA SER A 32 -16.86 17.25 26.13
C SER A 32 -16.14 17.51 27.45
N THR A 33 -16.75 18.33 28.31
CA THR A 33 -16.29 18.54 29.69
C THR A 33 -16.97 17.60 30.69
N ALA A 34 -17.90 16.74 30.24
CA ALA A 34 -18.58 15.80 31.11
C ALA A 34 -17.62 14.69 31.58
N ALA A 35 -17.80 14.26 32.83
CA ALA A 35 -17.09 13.09 33.33
C ALA A 35 -17.45 11.84 32.51
N CYS A 36 -16.45 10.99 32.25
CA CYS A 36 -16.68 9.70 31.59
C CYS A 36 -17.53 8.80 32.50
N ASP A 37 -18.36 7.94 31.90
CA ASP A 37 -19.07 6.89 32.67
C ASP A 37 -18.03 5.92 33.25
N PRO A 38 -17.95 5.74 34.58
CA PRO A 38 -16.95 4.88 35.22
C PRO A 38 -17.05 3.43 34.74
N THR A 39 -18.23 2.98 34.31
CA THR A 39 -18.44 1.63 33.77
C THR A 39 -17.74 1.45 32.43
N ILE A 40 -17.76 2.49 31.59
CA ILE A 40 -17.10 2.47 30.27
C ILE A 40 -15.60 2.62 30.44
N GLU A 41 -15.16 3.52 31.33
CA GLU A 41 -13.75 3.71 31.66
C GLU A 41 -13.10 2.40 32.14
N ALA A 42 -13.70 1.73 33.12
CA ALA A 42 -13.20 0.45 33.63
C ALA A 42 -13.11 -0.64 32.53
N LYS A 43 -14.07 -0.68 31.59
CA LYS A 43 -14.02 -1.61 30.45
C LYS A 43 -12.85 -1.28 29.53
N VAL A 44 -12.66 -0.01 29.18
CA VAL A 44 -11.56 0.42 28.32
C VAL A 44 -10.21 0.13 28.98
N GLU A 45 -10.06 0.41 30.27
CA GLU A 45 -8.87 0.06 31.05
C GLU A 45 -8.57 -1.43 31.01
N GLN A 46 -9.60 -2.28 31.19
CA GLN A 46 -9.45 -3.73 31.08
C GLN A 46 -8.96 -4.15 29.68
N PHE A 47 -9.55 -3.60 28.60
CA PHE A 47 -9.10 -3.89 27.23
C PHE A 47 -7.66 -3.43 26.98
N LEU A 48 -7.27 -2.28 27.51
CA LEU A 48 -5.90 -1.77 27.40
C LEU A 48 -4.91 -2.65 28.17
N ALA A 49 -5.28 -3.13 29.36
CA ALA A 49 -4.47 -4.06 30.14
C ALA A 49 -4.24 -5.37 29.37
N LEU A 50 -5.30 -5.96 28.81
CA LEU A 50 -5.21 -7.18 27.99
C LEU A 50 -4.37 -6.99 26.72
N LYS A 51 -4.42 -5.80 26.12
CA LYS A 51 -3.62 -5.47 24.92
C LYS A 51 -2.13 -5.28 25.25
N ARG A 52 -1.82 -4.75 26.45
CA ARG A 52 -0.45 -4.44 26.90
C ARG A 52 0.23 -5.58 27.67
N ASP A 53 -0.47 -6.69 27.92
CA ASP A 53 0.09 -7.87 28.58
C ASP A 53 1.31 -8.38 27.78
N SER A 54 2.47 -8.43 28.45
CA SER A 54 3.74 -8.83 27.85
C SER A 54 3.83 -10.34 27.59
N ALA A 55 3.06 -11.16 28.32
CA ALA A 55 3.12 -12.61 28.18
C ALA A 55 2.18 -13.14 27.09
N ASN A 56 0.98 -12.56 26.99
CA ASN A 56 -0.01 -12.94 25.99
C ASN A 56 -0.87 -11.73 25.55
N PRO A 57 -0.34 -10.86 24.68
CA PRO A 57 -1.06 -9.68 24.23
C PRO A 57 -2.31 -10.10 23.44
N LYS A 58 -3.49 -9.71 23.92
CA LYS A 58 -4.75 -10.04 23.27
C LYS A 58 -5.22 -8.89 22.39
N HIS A 59 -5.04 -9.02 21.08
CA HIS A 59 -5.59 -8.08 20.11
C HIS A 59 -6.97 -8.54 19.63
N PHE A 60 -7.96 -7.66 19.75
CA PHE A 60 -9.31 -7.95 19.24
C PHE A 60 -9.31 -8.24 17.73
N ASN A 61 -8.46 -7.54 16.98
CA ASN A 61 -8.29 -7.77 15.55
C ASN A 61 -7.86 -9.21 15.23
N ASP A 62 -7.07 -9.86 16.10
CA ASP A 62 -6.71 -11.27 15.89
C ASP A 62 -7.92 -12.19 16.02
N SER A 63 -8.81 -11.88 16.97
CA SER A 63 -10.07 -12.60 17.14
C SER A 63 -10.99 -12.39 15.92
N LEU A 64 -11.08 -11.15 15.41
CA LEU A 64 -11.82 -10.85 14.19
C LEU A 64 -11.26 -11.61 12.97
N MET A 65 -9.94 -11.55 12.75
CA MET A 65 -9.28 -12.18 11.61
C MET A 65 -9.29 -13.72 11.68
N SER A 66 -9.43 -14.30 12.87
CA SER A 66 -9.61 -15.74 13.04
C SER A 66 -10.95 -16.23 12.46
N ASN A 67 -11.98 -15.38 12.44
CA ASN A 67 -13.29 -15.68 11.92
C ASN A 67 -13.23 -15.85 10.38
N ARG A 68 -13.72 -16.99 9.87
CA ARG A 68 -13.74 -17.27 8.44
C ARG A 68 -14.62 -16.30 7.64
N SER A 69 -15.73 -15.84 8.23
CA SER A 69 -16.62 -14.87 7.59
C SER A 69 -15.93 -13.52 7.37
N PHE A 70 -14.98 -13.16 8.24
CA PHE A 70 -14.18 -11.94 8.10
C PHE A 70 -13.11 -12.04 7.00
N ARG A 71 -12.70 -13.27 6.64
CA ARG A 71 -11.74 -13.56 5.57
C ARG A 71 -12.40 -13.77 4.20
N ASN A 72 -13.55 -13.16 3.98
CA ASN A 72 -14.25 -13.18 2.70
C ASN A 72 -13.73 -12.03 1.81
N PRO A 73 -13.19 -12.30 0.60
CA PRO A 73 -12.70 -11.25 -0.30
C PRO A 73 -13.78 -10.21 -0.67
N HIS A 74 -15.07 -10.56 -0.58
CA HIS A 74 -16.17 -9.64 -0.87
C HIS A 74 -16.62 -8.79 0.34
N LEU A 75 -16.17 -9.11 1.57
CA LEU A 75 -16.60 -8.39 2.76
C LEU A 75 -16.19 -6.92 2.70
N TYR A 76 -14.94 -6.67 2.32
CA TYR A 76 -14.40 -5.31 2.24
C TYR A 76 -15.21 -4.43 1.28
N ALA A 77 -15.48 -4.91 0.07
CA ALA A 77 -16.32 -4.19 -0.91
C ALA A 77 -17.72 -3.89 -0.35
N LYS A 78 -18.31 -4.82 0.42
CA LYS A 78 -19.61 -4.60 1.07
C LYS A 78 -19.56 -3.59 2.20
N LEU A 79 -18.46 -3.52 2.95
CA LEU A 79 -18.27 -2.51 4.00
C LEU A 79 -18.13 -1.11 3.38
N VAL A 80 -17.39 -1.00 2.28
CA VAL A 80 -17.24 0.25 1.53
C VAL A 80 -18.58 0.72 0.97
N GLU A 81 -19.34 -0.18 0.33
CA GLU A 81 -20.70 0.09 -0.16
C GLU A 81 -21.65 0.51 0.97
N PHE A 82 -21.55 -0.13 2.14
CA PHE A 82 -22.42 0.18 3.28
C PHE A 82 -22.13 1.55 3.92
N VAL A 83 -20.85 1.94 4.02
CA VAL A 83 -20.45 3.23 4.59
C VAL A 83 -20.54 4.36 3.54
N ASP A 84 -20.77 4.02 2.27
CA ASP A 84 -20.84 4.95 1.14
C ASP A 84 -19.56 5.80 1.02
N VAL A 85 -18.41 5.13 1.06
CA VAL A 85 -17.09 5.77 1.03
C VAL A 85 -16.46 5.57 -0.34
N ASP A 86 -15.98 6.66 -0.94
CA ASP A 86 -15.08 6.59 -2.08
C ASP A 86 -13.63 6.36 -1.62
N GLU A 87 -13.11 5.17 -1.94
CA GLU A 87 -11.77 4.72 -1.57
C GLU A 87 -10.65 5.47 -2.30
N ARG A 88 -10.99 6.15 -3.40
CA ARG A 88 -10.04 6.89 -4.24
C ARG A 88 -9.96 8.36 -3.85
N THR A 89 -10.82 8.84 -2.97
CA THR A 89 -10.79 10.23 -2.53
C THR A 89 -9.49 10.52 -1.77
N THR A 90 -8.96 11.72 -1.97
CA THR A 90 -7.73 12.19 -1.35
C THR A 90 -7.92 13.58 -0.73
N ASN A 91 -7.13 13.91 0.28
CA ASN A 91 -7.08 15.27 0.83
C ASN A 91 -6.19 16.20 -0.01
N PHE A 92 -5.43 15.67 -0.98
CA PHE A 92 -4.64 16.51 -1.87
C PHE A 92 -5.54 17.33 -2.81
N PRO A 93 -5.22 18.62 -3.04
CA PRO A 93 -5.84 19.38 -4.12
C PRO A 93 -5.67 18.65 -5.46
N THR A 94 -6.73 18.60 -6.28
CA THR A 94 -6.71 17.93 -7.59
C THR A 94 -5.65 18.48 -8.54
N GLY A 95 -5.29 19.76 -8.40
CA GLY A 95 -4.20 20.37 -9.16
C GLY A 95 -2.79 19.84 -8.80
N ILE A 96 -2.64 19.20 -7.64
CA ILE A 96 -1.38 18.55 -7.21
C ILE A 96 -1.42 17.06 -7.54
N TRP A 97 -2.54 16.40 -7.20
CA TRP A 97 -2.76 15.00 -7.46
C TRP A 97 -4.26 14.74 -7.66
N ASP A 98 -4.62 14.26 -8.85
CA ASP A 98 -5.96 13.77 -9.13
C ASP A 98 -5.94 12.23 -9.22
N PRO A 99 -6.55 11.51 -8.26
CA PRO A 99 -6.67 10.06 -8.33
C PRO A 99 -7.37 9.56 -9.59
N ASN A 100 -8.18 10.38 -10.26
CA ASN A 100 -8.95 10.00 -11.43
C ASN A 100 -8.30 10.42 -12.75
N ASP A 101 -7.15 11.10 -12.71
CA ASP A 101 -6.34 11.43 -13.88
C ASP A 101 -5.57 10.19 -14.36
N VAL A 102 -6.32 9.23 -14.90
CA VAL A 102 -5.79 7.98 -15.45
C VAL A 102 -5.94 8.01 -16.96
N GLU A 103 -4.81 8.11 -17.67
CA GLU A 103 -4.83 8.14 -19.13
C GLU A 103 -5.17 6.76 -19.73
N PRO A 104 -5.89 6.72 -20.87
CA PRO A 104 -6.21 5.47 -21.57
C PRO A 104 -4.98 4.61 -21.91
N GLU A 105 -3.82 5.23 -22.11
CA GLU A 105 -2.58 4.54 -22.48
C GLU A 105 -1.98 3.74 -21.32
N TRP A 106 -2.33 4.06 -20.08
CA TRP A 106 -1.79 3.40 -18.87
C TRP A 106 -2.55 2.12 -18.52
N PHE A 107 -3.69 1.87 -19.18
CA PHE A 107 -4.43 0.64 -18.98
C PHE A 107 -3.64 -0.55 -19.52
N ALA A 108 -3.72 -1.68 -18.79
CA ALA A 108 -2.98 -2.90 -19.11
C ALA A 108 -3.21 -3.36 -20.56
N GLU A 109 -4.43 -3.18 -21.08
CA GLU A 109 -4.79 -3.52 -22.46
C GLU A 109 -4.00 -2.69 -23.48
N ARG A 110 -3.95 -1.36 -23.33
CA ARG A 110 -3.17 -0.48 -24.21
C ARG A 110 -1.67 -0.72 -24.11
N ILE A 111 -1.17 -0.95 -22.90
CA ILE A 111 0.23 -1.32 -22.68
C ILE A 111 0.56 -2.62 -23.42
N ALA A 112 -0.32 -3.63 -23.33
CA ALA A 112 -0.12 -4.91 -24.00
C ALA A 112 -0.15 -4.77 -25.54
N GLU A 113 -1.05 -3.96 -26.08
CA GLU A 113 -1.11 -3.64 -27.51
C GLU A 113 0.18 -2.97 -28.00
N LEU A 114 0.68 -1.95 -27.30
CA LEU A 114 1.92 -1.26 -27.64
C LEU A 114 3.13 -2.19 -27.56
N GLN A 115 3.20 -3.04 -26.53
CA GLN A 115 4.27 -4.03 -26.39
C GLN A 115 4.24 -5.06 -27.52
N LYS A 116 3.05 -5.55 -27.88
CA LYS A 116 2.86 -6.47 -28.99
C LYS A 116 3.31 -5.83 -30.31
N ALA A 117 2.83 -4.64 -30.64
CA ALA A 117 3.22 -3.92 -31.85
C ALA A 117 4.73 -3.68 -31.93
N ARG A 118 5.37 -3.28 -30.82
CA ARG A 118 6.82 -3.12 -30.74
C ARG A 118 7.56 -4.44 -30.99
N SER A 119 7.08 -5.55 -30.44
CA SER A 119 7.68 -6.87 -30.63
C SER A 119 7.58 -7.35 -32.08
N GLU A 120 6.44 -7.13 -32.73
CA GLU A 120 6.20 -7.47 -34.13
C GLU A 120 7.11 -6.65 -35.06
N GLN A 121 7.22 -5.33 -34.82
CA GLN A 121 8.14 -4.46 -35.55
C GLN A 121 9.61 -4.87 -35.38
N ALA A 122 10.03 -5.20 -34.15
CA ALA A 122 11.39 -5.68 -33.90
C ALA A 122 11.67 -7.00 -34.64
N SER A 123 10.71 -7.94 -34.62
CA SER A 123 10.85 -9.22 -35.32
C SER A 123 10.92 -9.03 -36.85
N ALA A 124 10.11 -8.13 -37.42
CA ALA A 124 10.12 -7.81 -38.85
C ALA A 124 11.41 -7.10 -39.28
N ALA A 125 11.98 -6.22 -38.44
CA ALA A 125 13.25 -5.57 -38.69
C ALA A 125 14.44 -6.54 -38.58
N GLN A 126 14.39 -7.49 -37.63
CA GLN A 126 15.42 -8.52 -37.47
C GLN A 126 15.38 -9.56 -38.60
N SER A 127 14.18 -9.90 -39.10
CA SER A 127 14.02 -10.77 -40.28
C SER A 127 14.68 -10.19 -41.54
N LYS A 128 14.78 -8.85 -41.65
CA LYS A 128 15.52 -8.17 -42.73
C LYS A 128 17.04 -8.13 -42.53
N ARG A 129 17.55 -8.51 -41.35
CA ARG A 129 18.98 -8.62 -41.02
C ARG A 129 19.41 -10.10 -41.06
N SER A 130 19.43 -10.70 -42.25
CA SER A 130 19.80 -12.11 -42.44
C SER A 130 21.29 -12.41 -42.26
N GLN A 131 22.14 -11.40 -42.09
CA GLN A 131 23.57 -11.58 -41.94
C GLN A 131 24.16 -10.58 -40.93
N ILE A 132 24.56 -11.10 -39.77
CA ILE A 132 25.39 -10.38 -38.81
C ILE A 132 26.82 -10.87 -39.06
N ALA A 133 27.67 -9.99 -39.59
CA ALA A 133 29.09 -10.30 -39.76
C ALA A 133 29.77 -10.28 -38.39
N PHE A 134 30.00 -11.46 -37.82
CA PHE A 134 30.83 -11.58 -36.62
C PHE A 134 32.30 -11.42 -37.02
N THR A 135 32.85 -10.24 -36.79
CA THR A 135 34.31 -10.08 -36.80
C THR A 135 34.87 -10.87 -35.61
N PRO A 136 35.78 -11.83 -35.80
CA PRO A 136 36.38 -12.57 -34.70
C PRO A 136 37.18 -11.60 -33.83
N SER A 137 36.69 -11.33 -32.62
CA SER A 137 37.47 -10.65 -31.59
C SER A 137 38.64 -11.55 -31.19
N LYS A 138 39.85 -11.00 -31.24
CA LYS A 138 41.09 -11.65 -30.76
C LYS A 138 40.85 -12.24 -29.37
N ALA A 139 41.11 -13.54 -29.22
CA ALA A 139 40.88 -14.27 -27.98
C ALA A 139 41.60 -13.60 -26.80
N VAL A 140 40.82 -13.06 -25.86
CA VAL A 140 41.26 -12.76 -24.49
C VAL A 140 40.73 -13.92 -23.62
N PRO A 141 41.58 -14.51 -22.76
CA PRO A 141 41.16 -15.63 -21.91
C PRO A 141 40.04 -15.22 -20.95
N PRO A 142 39.12 -16.14 -20.61
CA PRO A 142 37.97 -15.83 -19.76
C PRO A 142 38.40 -15.52 -18.32
N PRO A 143 37.79 -14.51 -17.65
CA PRO A 143 37.94 -14.32 -16.22
C PRO A 143 37.24 -15.46 -15.44
N PRO A 144 37.68 -15.75 -14.21
CA PRO A 144 37.17 -16.87 -13.43
C PRO A 144 35.68 -16.75 -13.13
N THR A 145 34.99 -17.87 -13.30
CA THR A 145 33.57 -18.10 -12.99
C THR A 145 33.23 -17.73 -11.55
N ARG A 146 32.27 -16.83 -11.36
CA ARG A 146 31.59 -16.66 -10.06
C ARG A 146 30.61 -17.82 -9.86
N PRO A 147 30.52 -18.42 -8.67
CA PRO A 147 29.57 -19.48 -8.40
C PRO A 147 28.14 -18.96 -8.47
N SER A 148 27.30 -19.71 -9.17
CA SER A 148 25.84 -19.56 -9.22
C SER A 148 25.25 -19.82 -7.84
N GLN A 149 24.69 -18.78 -7.22
CA GLN A 149 23.94 -18.92 -5.98
C GLN A 149 22.53 -19.40 -6.33
N ASP A 150 22.30 -20.69 -6.12
CA ASP A 150 21.02 -21.37 -6.24
C ASP A 150 20.00 -20.71 -5.29
N ARG A 151 19.03 -19.96 -5.84
CA ARG A 151 17.90 -19.42 -5.07
C ARG A 151 16.81 -20.49 -4.95
N GLY A 152 17.09 -21.52 -4.16
CA GLY A 152 16.08 -22.43 -3.64
C GLY A 152 15.26 -21.76 -2.55
N GLY A 153 14.15 -21.11 -2.93
CA GLY A 153 13.19 -20.53 -2.00
C GLY A 153 12.34 -21.61 -1.32
N ASP A 154 12.75 -22.01 -0.11
CA ASP A 154 11.98 -22.84 0.82
C ASP A 154 10.66 -22.15 1.17
N ARG A 155 9.55 -22.62 0.59
CA ARG A 155 8.18 -22.17 0.92
C ARG A 155 7.77 -22.76 2.26
N ARG A 156 8.27 -22.18 3.35
CA ARG A 156 7.67 -22.41 4.67
C ARG A 156 6.40 -21.59 4.77
N ASN A 157 5.31 -22.31 5.01
CA ASN A 157 3.98 -21.80 5.27
C ASN A 157 3.96 -21.08 6.63
N GLY A 158 4.55 -19.89 6.69
CA GLY A 158 4.52 -19.03 7.87
C GLY A 158 3.14 -18.42 8.00
N ARG A 159 2.39 -18.83 9.02
CA ARG A 159 1.19 -18.11 9.46
C ARG A 159 1.61 -16.66 9.73
N PHE A 160 1.11 -15.72 8.92
CA PHE A 160 1.38 -14.30 9.07
C PHE A 160 1.00 -13.89 10.50
N HIS A 161 2.00 -13.50 11.29
CA HIS A 161 1.82 -12.91 12.61
C HIS A 161 2.06 -11.40 12.46
N PRO A 162 1.01 -10.56 12.52
CA PRO A 162 1.13 -9.11 12.32
C PRO A 162 1.92 -8.40 13.42
N TYR A 163 2.20 -9.09 14.53
CA TYR A 163 2.97 -8.57 15.65
C TYR A 163 4.26 -9.37 15.80
N ALA A 164 5.40 -8.74 15.50
CA ALA A 164 6.70 -9.32 15.79
C ALA A 164 6.86 -9.48 17.31
N LYS A 165 7.24 -10.67 17.77
CA LYS A 165 7.61 -10.87 19.17
C LYS A 165 8.77 -9.94 19.50
N GLY A 166 8.54 -9.01 20.42
CA GLY A 166 9.59 -8.15 20.96
C GLY A 166 10.76 -8.97 21.50
N ARG A 167 11.96 -8.41 21.37
CA ARG A 167 13.20 -8.94 21.94
C ARG A 167 13.15 -9.01 23.46
#